data_AF-A0A1Y4AL80-F1
#
_entry.id   AF-A0A1Y4AL80-F1
#
_cell.length_a   1.000
_cell.length_b   1.000
_cell.length_c   1.000
_cell.angle_alpha   90.00
_cell.angle_beta   90.00
_cell.angle_gamma   90.00
#
_symmetry.space_group_name_H-M   'P 1'
#
loop_
_entity.id
_entity.type
_entity.pdbx_description
1 polymer ?
#
loop_
_entity_poly.entity_id
_entity_poly.type
_entity_poly.pdbx_seq_one_letter_code
_entity_poly.pdbx_strand_id
1 'polypeptide(L)'
;MNTIKHFYWLMLFSALICACGEYKLEEESDEGKTLQDVPHTVQIVTRSDNNAQINYPLSVFLFDEGGACIQQTTIPDASTPYNNSLPEGKYTLILLSGISENEYLTPFDITLESYISFKENNFAQTPIQMAQAQINLTKSTTVQMTLSYAVASVGFIINDVPNEATAVNINLSPVSSGISFTGEYKNDEQSCLIPCTKENGQWVSETVYIFPNESPSTHLSIQVELPDGNKTYGYTYQSALQPGYPYQFTGNYENGITLNGEFQAEGWHTAVDVEFGIGETVPDSPDDDKEEPEEPGTNVPTDVDTYLVTELPEEEDFWKSFYVWEMKATSETEYEAIIISPEQWEILAAEGEASLTGYEIDGISNWRVFTREEAKNFVGQYSFNLYDLNQFLQENGHTVFMDNEDDRYLCNDCLHSFAFGSSTISAVGEKRTYYLRPVKTVRFKLK
;
A
#
# COMPACT_ATOMS: atom_id res chain seq x y z
N MET A 1 -29.76 48.29 -71.16
CA MET A 1 -30.06 47.35 -70.06
C MET A 1 -29.60 45.97 -70.46
N ASN A 2 -28.33 45.66 -70.19
CA ASN A 2 -27.73 44.35 -70.42
C ASN A 2 -26.59 44.23 -69.42
N THR A 3 -26.76 43.40 -68.39
CA THR A 3 -25.72 42.76 -67.54
C THR A 3 -26.38 42.26 -66.24
N ILE A 4 -27.13 41.18 -66.36
CA ILE A 4 -27.32 40.20 -65.28
C ILE A 4 -26.47 38.99 -65.66
N LYS A 5 -25.82 38.36 -64.67
CA LYS A 5 -24.96 37.15 -64.72
C LYS A 5 -23.45 37.39 -64.75
N HIS A 6 -22.85 38.18 -63.87
CA HIS A 6 -21.39 38.18 -63.66
C HIS A 6 -21.02 38.44 -62.19
N PHE A 7 -21.65 37.74 -61.23
CA PHE A 7 -21.17 37.86 -59.83
C PHE A 7 -21.38 36.67 -58.88
N TYR A 8 -22.05 35.60 -59.28
CA TYR A 8 -22.29 34.46 -58.37
C TYR A 8 -21.94 33.10 -58.97
N TRP A 9 -21.05 33.08 -59.96
CA TRP A 9 -20.52 31.85 -60.56
C TRP A 9 -19.04 31.98 -60.91
N LEU A 10 -18.26 32.48 -59.95
CA LEU A 10 -16.85 32.16 -59.78
C LEU A 10 -16.78 31.58 -58.36
N MET A 11 -17.17 30.30 -58.20
CA MET A 11 -16.20 29.21 -58.03
C MET A 11 -15.14 29.61 -56.99
N LEU A 12 -15.20 29.17 -55.73
CA LEU A 12 -15.45 27.78 -55.32
C LEU A 12 -14.59 26.81 -56.15
N PHE A 13 -13.29 27.15 -56.28
CA PHE A 13 -12.21 26.28 -56.75
C PHE A 13 -10.84 26.83 -56.30
N SER A 14 -10.73 27.35 -55.07
CA SER A 14 -9.48 27.92 -54.51
C SER A 14 -8.75 26.97 -53.55
N ALA A 15 -9.01 25.66 -53.63
CA ALA A 15 -8.35 24.66 -52.80
C ALA A 15 -7.85 23.49 -53.65
N LEU A 16 -6.86 23.74 -54.50
CA LEU A 16 -6.02 22.69 -55.09
C LEU A 16 -4.80 23.31 -55.78
N ILE A 17 -3.64 22.70 -55.53
CA ILE A 17 -2.34 22.86 -56.20
C ILE A 17 -1.41 23.95 -55.63
N CYS A 18 -0.67 23.59 -54.58
CA CYS A 18 0.76 23.90 -54.44
C CYS A 18 1.48 22.64 -53.94
N ALA A 19 1.49 21.60 -54.77
CA ALA A 19 2.46 20.52 -54.69
C ALA A 19 3.52 20.79 -55.78
N CYS A 20 4.61 21.44 -55.39
CA CYS A 20 5.84 21.50 -56.18
C CYS A 20 6.99 21.16 -55.24
N GLY A 21 7.23 19.86 -55.07
CA GLY A 21 8.54 19.34 -54.66
C GLY A 21 9.05 18.51 -55.84
N GLU A 22 10.09 18.97 -56.49
CA GLU A 22 10.71 18.34 -57.64
C GLU A 22 11.37 17.02 -57.19
N TYR A 23 10.89 15.89 -57.70
CA TYR A 23 11.53 14.58 -57.49
C TYR A 23 12.79 14.54 -58.36
N LYS A 24 13.98 14.64 -57.75
CA LYS A 24 15.24 14.27 -58.39
C LYS A 24 15.69 12.91 -57.86
N LEU A 25 15.61 11.90 -58.73
CA LEU A 25 16.41 10.68 -58.62
C LEU A 25 17.79 11.00 -59.20
N GLU A 26 18.82 11.01 -58.36
CA GLU A 26 20.19 10.83 -58.80
C GLU A 26 20.77 9.64 -58.03
N GLU A 27 21.09 8.59 -58.79
CA GLU A 27 21.87 7.44 -58.35
C GLU A 27 23.35 7.81 -58.25
N GLU A 28 23.96 7.30 -57.18
CA GLU A 28 25.37 6.97 -56.97
C GLU A 28 26.45 8.05 -57.08
N SER A 29 27.00 8.39 -55.92
CA SER A 29 28.34 7.98 -55.45
C SER A 29 29.05 9.16 -54.79
N ASP A 30 29.15 9.16 -53.46
CA ASP A 30 30.34 9.74 -52.83
C ASP A 30 30.58 9.13 -51.45
N GLU A 31 31.80 8.65 -51.28
CA GLU A 31 32.36 8.09 -50.06
C GLU A 31 32.51 9.22 -49.03
N GLY A 32 31.71 9.16 -47.97
CA GLY A 32 31.77 10.14 -46.89
C GLY A 32 30.48 10.24 -46.09
N LYS A 33 29.86 9.11 -45.73
CA LYS A 33 28.72 9.12 -44.81
C LYS A 33 29.22 9.49 -43.41
N THR A 34 29.11 10.76 -43.04
CA THR A 34 28.75 11.08 -41.67
C THR A 34 27.44 10.36 -41.38
N LEU A 35 27.39 9.56 -40.32
CA LEU A 35 26.19 8.88 -39.87
C LEU A 35 25.08 9.94 -39.76
N GLN A 36 24.11 9.89 -40.67
CA GLN A 36 22.91 10.71 -40.57
C GLN A 36 22.18 10.24 -39.31
N ASP A 37 21.99 11.15 -38.37
CA ASP A 37 21.17 10.97 -37.18
C ASP A 37 19.71 10.85 -37.65
N VAL A 38 19.29 9.62 -37.99
CA VAL A 38 17.94 9.35 -38.49
C VAL A 38 17.02 9.33 -37.28
N PRO A 39 16.11 10.30 -37.12
CA PRO A 39 15.28 10.34 -35.94
C PRO A 39 14.27 9.18 -35.95
N HIS A 40 14.07 8.59 -34.79
CA HIS A 40 13.16 7.49 -34.51
C HIS A 40 11.93 7.98 -33.76
N THR A 41 10.75 7.47 -34.15
CA THR A 41 9.49 7.85 -33.48
C THR A 41 9.26 7.01 -32.25
N VAL A 42 9.01 7.65 -31.11
CA VAL A 42 8.50 7.04 -29.88
C VAL A 42 7.01 7.32 -29.76
N GLN A 43 6.23 6.26 -29.63
CA GLN A 43 4.80 6.32 -29.35
C GLN A 43 4.51 5.84 -27.94
N ILE A 44 3.60 6.47 -27.22
CA ILE A 44 3.17 6.02 -25.89
C ILE A 44 1.76 5.44 -26.00
N VAL A 45 1.58 4.25 -25.46
CA VAL A 45 0.27 3.64 -25.21
C VAL A 45 0.07 3.55 -23.71
N THR A 46 -0.94 4.25 -23.20
CA THR A 46 -1.23 4.33 -21.77
C THR A 46 -2.18 3.22 -21.34
N ARG A 47 -1.92 2.64 -20.18
CA ARG A 47 -2.82 1.74 -19.44
C ARG A 47 -2.89 2.19 -18.00
N SER A 48 -3.93 1.79 -17.29
CA SER A 48 -3.99 1.88 -15.84
C SER A 48 -3.77 0.52 -15.22
N ASP A 49 -3.16 0.53 -14.04
CA ASP A 49 -3.18 -0.63 -13.16
C ASP A 49 -4.56 -0.80 -12.54
N ASN A 50 -5.00 -2.05 -12.32
CA ASN A 50 -6.30 -2.41 -11.73
C ASN A 50 -7.54 -1.70 -12.33
N ASN A 51 -7.50 -1.28 -13.60
CA ASN A 51 -8.53 -0.49 -14.26
C ASN A 51 -8.79 0.90 -13.62
N ALA A 52 -7.80 1.46 -12.91
CA ALA A 52 -7.92 2.79 -12.32
C ALA A 52 -8.27 3.87 -13.35
N GLN A 53 -9.09 4.83 -12.93
CA GLN A 53 -9.39 6.01 -13.74
C GLN A 53 -8.11 6.82 -13.95
N ILE A 54 -7.76 7.08 -15.21
CA ILE A 54 -6.66 7.96 -15.60
C ILE A 54 -7.18 9.39 -15.69
N ASN A 55 -6.58 10.30 -14.92
CA ASN A 55 -6.93 11.71 -14.88
C ASN A 55 -6.10 12.50 -15.90
N TYR A 56 -6.77 12.93 -16.97
CA TYR A 56 -6.19 13.81 -17.98
C TYR A 56 -6.29 15.28 -17.56
N PRO A 57 -5.35 16.14 -17.99
CA PRO A 57 -4.26 15.85 -18.93
C PRO A 57 -3.08 15.09 -18.30
N LEU A 58 -2.36 14.31 -19.10
CA LEU A 58 -1.13 13.65 -18.66
C LEU A 58 0.08 14.53 -18.91
N SER A 59 1.01 14.58 -17.95
CA SER A 59 2.31 15.23 -18.11
C SER A 59 3.37 14.20 -18.50
N VAL A 60 4.07 14.45 -19.60
CA VAL A 60 5.16 13.60 -20.12
C VAL A 60 6.47 14.32 -19.94
N PHE A 61 7.41 13.69 -19.25
CA PHE A 61 8.78 14.16 -19.06
C PHE A 61 9.73 13.17 -19.75
N LEU A 62 10.64 13.72 -20.57
CA LEU A 62 11.66 12.96 -21.27
C LEU A 62 13.03 13.39 -20.76
N PHE A 63 13.78 12.43 -20.26
CA PHE A 63 15.14 12.61 -19.77
C PHE A 63 16.13 11.93 -20.70
N ASP A 64 17.29 12.56 -20.92
CA ASP A 64 18.41 11.94 -21.64
C ASP A 64 19.23 10.99 -20.75
N GLU A 65 20.25 10.35 -21.32
CA GLU A 65 21.16 9.44 -20.58
C GLU A 65 21.89 10.14 -19.42
N GLY A 66 22.07 11.46 -19.49
CA GLY A 66 22.68 12.27 -18.43
C GLY A 66 21.71 12.61 -17.28
N GLY A 67 20.43 12.26 -17.41
CA GLY A 67 19.40 12.55 -16.42
C GLY A 67 18.84 13.98 -16.50
N ALA A 68 19.16 14.73 -17.56
CA ALA A 68 18.61 16.06 -17.79
C ALA A 68 17.22 15.95 -18.44
N CYS A 69 16.23 16.69 -17.94
CA CYS A 69 14.93 16.80 -18.60
C CYS A 69 15.08 17.61 -19.90
N ILE A 70 14.97 16.94 -21.04
CA ILE A 70 15.13 17.54 -22.37
C ILE A 70 13.80 17.93 -23.01
N GLN A 71 12.67 17.42 -22.49
CA GLN A 71 11.34 17.80 -22.97
C GLN A 71 10.26 17.55 -21.91
N GLN A 72 9.33 18.51 -21.80
CA GLN A 72 8.08 18.40 -21.07
C GLN A 72 6.91 18.65 -22.02
N THR A 73 5.93 17.75 -22.04
CA THR A 73 4.76 17.84 -22.93
C THR A 73 3.51 17.32 -22.24
N THR A 74 2.35 17.59 -22.82
CA THR A 74 1.06 17.19 -22.27
C THR A 74 0.28 16.34 -23.26
N ILE A 75 -0.36 15.28 -22.78
CA ILE A 75 -1.38 14.52 -23.53
C ILE A 75 -2.74 14.97 -22.99
N PRO A 76 -3.56 15.72 -23.77
CA PRO A 76 -4.76 16.37 -23.26
C PRO A 76 -5.89 15.41 -22.93
N ASP A 77 -6.00 14.29 -23.65
CA ASP A 77 -7.05 13.28 -23.48
C ASP A 77 -6.64 11.92 -24.07
N ALA A 78 -7.42 10.87 -23.77
CA ALA A 78 -7.14 9.49 -24.17
C ALA A 78 -7.16 9.24 -25.69
N SER A 79 -7.77 10.13 -26.48
CA SER A 79 -7.84 9.98 -27.93
C SER A 79 -6.63 10.60 -28.65
N THR A 80 -5.84 11.41 -27.94
CA THR A 80 -4.69 12.10 -28.50
C THR A 80 -3.44 11.21 -28.46
N PRO A 81 -2.91 10.78 -29.62
CA PRO A 81 -1.71 9.94 -29.64
C PRO A 81 -0.47 10.77 -29.31
N TYR A 82 0.38 10.25 -28.42
CA TYR A 82 1.71 10.80 -28.23
C TYR A 82 2.67 10.27 -29.31
N ASN A 83 3.32 11.17 -30.03
CA ASN A 83 4.38 10.85 -30.98
C ASN A 83 5.53 11.84 -30.77
N ASN A 84 6.72 11.33 -30.50
CA ASN A 84 7.93 12.15 -30.37
C ASN A 84 9.04 11.60 -31.27
N SER A 85 9.79 12.48 -31.92
CA SER A 85 10.83 12.11 -32.87
C SER A 85 12.19 12.41 -32.25
N LEU A 86 12.94 11.37 -31.87
CA LEU A 86 14.17 11.47 -31.10
C LEU A 86 15.34 10.81 -31.84
N PRO A 87 16.58 11.30 -31.69
CA PRO A 87 17.76 10.63 -32.25
C PRO A 87 18.03 9.28 -31.56
N GLU A 88 18.95 8.49 -32.12
CA GLU A 88 19.39 7.25 -31.48
C GLU A 88 20.02 7.55 -30.11
N GLY A 89 19.62 6.82 -29.07
CA GLY A 89 20.11 7.10 -27.72
C GLY A 89 19.32 6.44 -26.60
N LYS A 90 19.76 6.65 -25.37
CA LYS A 90 19.04 6.19 -24.17
C LYS A 90 18.24 7.32 -23.54
N TYR A 91 17.03 6.98 -23.12
CA TYR A 91 16.09 7.92 -22.55
C TYR A 91 15.30 7.30 -21.40
N THR A 92 14.86 8.16 -20.49
CA THR A 92 13.85 7.82 -19.48
C THR A 92 12.59 8.64 -19.75
N LEU A 93 11.45 7.97 -19.89
CA LEU A 93 10.13 8.58 -19.97
C LEU A 93 9.41 8.44 -18.64
N ILE A 94 8.92 9.56 -18.12
CA ILE A 94 8.02 9.62 -16.97
C ILE A 94 6.68 10.17 -17.43
N LEU A 95 5.61 9.51 -17.02
CA LEU A 95 4.24 9.90 -17.31
C LEU A 95 3.49 10.08 -16.00
N LEU A 96 2.85 11.24 -15.83
CA LEU A 96 2.08 11.59 -14.63
C LEU A 96 0.64 11.92 -15.01
N SER A 97 -0.28 11.39 -14.22
CA SER A 97 -1.73 11.64 -14.27
C SER A 97 -2.14 12.37 -12.99
N GLY A 98 -3.10 13.30 -13.07
CA GLY A 98 -3.65 13.99 -11.89
C GLY A 98 -2.80 15.11 -11.27
N ILE A 99 -1.63 15.44 -11.85
CA ILE A 99 -0.82 16.58 -11.39
C ILE A 99 -1.44 17.91 -11.80
N SER A 100 -1.56 18.86 -10.86
CA SER A 100 -2.10 20.21 -11.08
C SER A 100 -1.31 21.26 -10.31
N GLU A 101 -1.20 22.48 -10.86
CA GLU A 101 -0.50 23.61 -10.19
C GLU A 101 -1.25 24.15 -8.95
N ASN A 102 -2.49 23.72 -8.77
CA ASN A 102 -3.29 24.06 -7.60
C ASN A 102 -2.85 23.26 -6.37
N GLU A 103 -2.46 21.99 -6.57
CA GLU A 103 -2.20 21.05 -5.47
C GLU A 103 -0.73 20.65 -5.36
N TYR A 104 0.02 20.74 -6.47
CA TYR A 104 1.41 20.28 -6.55
C TYR A 104 2.36 21.39 -6.98
N LEU A 105 3.59 21.29 -6.47
CA LEU A 105 4.75 22.08 -6.89
C LEU A 105 5.70 21.19 -7.68
N THR A 106 5.94 21.57 -8.93
CA THR A 106 6.98 20.96 -9.77
C THR A 106 8.27 21.78 -9.63
N PRO A 107 9.45 21.16 -9.48
CA PRO A 107 10.70 21.88 -9.34
C PRO A 107 11.04 22.66 -10.62
N PHE A 108 11.71 23.80 -10.47
CA PHE A 108 12.12 24.62 -11.60
C PHE A 108 13.19 23.93 -12.46
N ASP A 109 14.21 23.37 -11.81
CA ASP A 109 15.24 22.56 -12.44
C ASP A 109 14.88 21.08 -12.28
N ILE A 110 14.43 20.46 -13.38
CA ILE A 110 13.91 19.09 -13.37
C ILE A 110 15.04 18.09 -13.65
N THR A 111 15.28 17.20 -12.68
CA THR A 111 16.14 16.02 -12.79
C THR A 111 15.36 14.80 -12.33
N LEU A 112 15.88 13.59 -12.57
CA LEU A 112 15.21 12.36 -12.11
C LEU A 112 15.02 12.31 -10.58
N GLU A 113 15.95 12.92 -9.84
CA GLU A 113 15.96 12.96 -8.38
C GLU A 113 15.26 14.20 -7.79
N SER A 114 14.71 15.09 -8.63
CA SER A 114 13.98 16.25 -8.14
C SER A 114 12.56 15.86 -7.72
N TYR A 115 12.04 16.52 -6.69
CA TYR A 115 10.77 16.13 -6.05
C TYR A 115 9.60 16.96 -6.53
N ILE A 116 8.52 16.29 -6.90
CA ILE A 116 7.17 16.85 -6.98
C ILE A 116 6.61 16.84 -5.57
N SER A 117 6.25 18.00 -5.05
CA SER A 117 5.78 18.14 -3.65
C SER A 117 4.35 18.65 -3.61
N PHE A 118 3.65 18.39 -2.51
CA PHE A 118 2.38 19.07 -2.26
C PHE A 118 2.63 20.57 -2.07
N LYS A 119 1.68 21.39 -2.52
CA LYS A 119 1.75 22.85 -2.38
C LYS A 119 1.48 23.30 -0.96
N GLU A 120 0.50 22.67 -0.32
CA GLU A 120 0.05 22.98 1.04
C GLU A 120 -0.32 21.68 1.78
N ASN A 121 -0.24 21.70 3.10
CA ASN A 121 -0.78 20.70 4.04
C ASN A 121 -0.31 19.24 3.89
N ASN A 122 0.62 18.93 2.98
CA ASN A 122 1.14 17.59 2.72
C ASN A 122 0.07 16.56 2.28
N PHE A 123 -0.99 17.01 1.59
CA PHE A 123 -1.96 16.15 0.92
C PHE A 123 -2.55 16.85 -0.31
N ALA A 124 -3.22 16.07 -1.17
CA ALA A 124 -4.05 16.56 -2.27
C ALA A 124 -5.46 15.96 -2.22
N GLN A 125 -6.38 16.54 -2.98
CA GLN A 125 -7.75 16.05 -3.23
C GLN A 125 -7.85 15.29 -4.55
N THR A 126 -6.84 15.38 -5.41
CA THR A 126 -6.72 14.58 -6.64
C THR A 126 -5.54 13.62 -6.54
N PRO A 127 -5.71 12.32 -6.78
CA PRO A 127 -4.61 11.38 -6.73
C PRO A 127 -3.70 11.53 -7.95
N ILE A 128 -2.39 11.41 -7.70
CA ILE A 128 -1.38 11.31 -8.76
C ILE A 128 -1.11 9.83 -9.09
N GLN A 129 -1.01 9.52 -10.38
CA GLN A 129 -0.50 8.23 -10.85
C GLN A 129 0.78 8.45 -11.64
N MET A 130 1.71 7.49 -11.56
CA MET A 130 3.01 7.55 -12.19
C MET A 130 3.27 6.29 -13.02
N ALA A 131 3.96 6.46 -14.15
CA ALA A 131 4.53 5.38 -14.93
C ALA A 131 5.92 5.79 -15.42
N GLN A 132 6.84 4.84 -15.43
CA GLN A 132 8.21 5.03 -15.88
C GLN A 132 8.58 4.00 -16.95
N ALA A 133 9.36 4.43 -17.94
CA ALA A 133 9.99 3.53 -18.91
C ALA A 133 11.39 4.01 -19.26
N GLN A 134 12.35 3.08 -19.32
CA GLN A 134 13.66 3.33 -19.91
C GLN A 134 13.69 2.78 -21.33
N ILE A 135 14.20 3.56 -22.27
CA ILE A 135 14.24 3.23 -23.69
C ILE A 135 15.68 3.30 -24.17
N ASN A 136 16.14 2.26 -24.84
CA ASN A 136 17.33 2.32 -25.69
C ASN A 136 16.87 2.37 -27.16
N LEU A 137 16.79 3.59 -27.69
CA LEU A 137 16.15 3.88 -28.95
C LEU A 137 17.12 3.67 -30.11
N THR A 138 16.95 2.58 -30.84
CA THR A 138 17.74 2.23 -32.06
C THR A 138 16.89 2.13 -33.32
N LYS A 139 15.56 2.27 -33.16
CA LYS A 139 14.52 2.27 -34.21
C LYS A 139 13.23 2.82 -33.62
N SER A 140 12.30 3.27 -34.47
CA SER A 140 10.98 3.70 -34.02
C SER A 140 10.29 2.60 -33.19
N THR A 141 9.69 2.98 -32.06
CA THR A 141 9.18 2.05 -31.06
C THR A 141 7.89 2.56 -30.40
N THR A 142 7.09 1.63 -29.89
CA THR A 142 5.90 1.93 -29.07
C THR A 142 6.17 1.44 -27.65
N VAL A 143 5.97 2.33 -26.68
CA VAL A 143 6.18 2.07 -25.26
C VAL A 143 4.82 1.97 -24.58
N GLN A 144 4.60 0.85 -23.88
CA GLN A 144 3.43 0.67 -23.05
C GLN A 144 3.75 1.19 -21.65
N MET A 145 2.97 2.15 -21.16
CA MET A 145 3.14 2.75 -19.85
C MET A 145 1.90 2.47 -19.01
N THR A 146 2.05 1.68 -17.96
CA THR A 146 0.98 1.37 -16.99
C THR A 146 1.09 2.34 -15.82
N LEU A 147 0.09 3.20 -15.66
CA LEU A 147 -0.02 4.16 -14.56
C LEU A 147 -0.58 3.48 -13.32
N SER A 148 0.16 3.56 -12.21
CA SER A 148 -0.28 3.14 -10.88
C SER A 148 -0.33 4.36 -9.94
N TYR A 149 -1.19 4.32 -8.93
CA TYR A 149 -1.25 5.37 -7.92
C TYR A 149 0.07 5.47 -7.17
N ALA A 150 0.61 6.69 -7.05
CA ALA A 150 1.84 6.94 -6.31
C ALA A 150 1.58 7.49 -4.90
N VAL A 151 0.31 7.52 -4.50
CA VAL A 151 -0.22 8.05 -3.23
C VAL A 151 -1.09 7.01 -2.56
N ALA A 152 -1.22 7.11 -1.23
CA ALA A 152 -2.26 6.42 -0.48
C ALA A 152 -3.51 7.34 -0.41
N SER A 153 -4.69 6.73 -0.42
CA SER A 153 -5.96 7.42 -0.15
C SER A 153 -6.30 7.26 1.32
N VAL A 154 -6.70 8.35 2.00
CA VAL A 154 -6.98 8.34 3.44
C VAL A 154 -8.28 9.10 3.72
N GLY A 155 -9.17 8.46 4.48
CA GLY A 155 -10.39 9.05 5.01
C GLY A 155 -10.57 8.72 6.50
N PHE A 156 -11.33 9.56 7.20
CA PHE A 156 -11.59 9.42 8.62
C PHE A 156 -13.07 9.55 8.96
N ILE A 157 -13.54 8.73 9.90
CA ILE A 157 -14.88 8.83 10.49
C ILE A 157 -14.73 8.73 12.02
N ILE A 158 -15.17 9.76 12.75
CA ILE A 158 -15.15 9.82 14.21
C ILE A 158 -16.58 9.91 14.75
N ASN A 159 -17.01 8.89 15.48
CA ASN A 159 -18.36 8.79 16.03
C ASN A 159 -18.42 9.21 17.49
N ASP A 160 -19.65 9.39 17.97
CA ASP A 160 -19.99 9.65 19.37
C ASP A 160 -19.29 10.89 19.97
N VAL A 161 -18.76 11.78 19.12
CA VAL A 161 -18.16 13.04 19.56
C VAL A 161 -19.25 13.92 20.20
N PRO A 162 -18.99 14.52 21.39
CA PRO A 162 -19.95 15.35 22.09
C PRO A 162 -20.53 16.44 21.18
N ASN A 163 -21.82 16.72 21.35
CA ASN A 163 -22.54 17.62 20.45
C ASN A 163 -22.03 19.07 20.52
N GLU A 164 -21.44 19.43 21.64
CA GLU A 164 -20.79 20.70 21.92
C GLU A 164 -19.44 20.88 21.23
N ALA A 165 -18.86 19.83 20.63
CA ALA A 165 -17.61 19.95 19.90
C ALA A 165 -17.75 20.89 18.70
N THR A 166 -16.77 21.79 18.53
CA THR A 166 -16.76 22.80 17.46
C THR A 166 -15.88 22.41 16.29
N ALA A 167 -14.88 21.57 16.51
CA ALA A 167 -14.01 21.05 15.46
C ALA A 167 -13.41 19.69 15.85
N VAL A 168 -13.13 18.88 14.82
CA VAL A 168 -12.33 17.67 14.93
C VAL A 168 -11.27 17.72 13.83
N ASN A 169 -10.00 17.61 14.20
CA ASN A 169 -8.88 17.59 13.27
C ASN A 169 -8.00 16.38 13.53
N ILE A 170 -7.45 15.79 12.48
CA ILE A 170 -6.62 14.59 12.59
C ILE A 170 -5.26 14.89 12.00
N ASN A 171 -4.23 14.80 12.83
CA ASN A 171 -2.84 14.90 12.38
C ASN A 171 -2.29 13.50 12.10
N LEU A 172 -1.89 13.25 10.86
CA LEU A 172 -1.32 11.99 10.39
C LEU A 172 0.21 12.17 10.20
N SER A 173 1.01 11.28 10.77
CA SER A 173 2.48 11.33 10.66
C SER A 173 3.12 9.96 10.92
N PRO A 174 4.21 9.58 10.25
CA PRO A 174 4.90 10.36 9.24
C PRO A 174 4.24 10.22 7.85
N VAL A 175 4.30 11.29 7.07
CA VAL A 175 4.02 11.32 5.63
C VAL A 175 5.21 11.94 4.90
N SER A 176 5.34 11.72 3.60
CA SER A 176 6.35 12.37 2.78
C SER A 176 5.81 13.67 2.17
N SER A 177 6.62 14.72 2.11
CA SER A 177 6.20 15.97 1.43
C SER A 177 6.21 15.89 -0.10
N GLY A 178 6.89 14.89 -0.68
CA GLY A 178 7.03 14.75 -2.13
C GLY A 178 7.52 13.39 -2.59
N ILE A 179 7.48 13.22 -3.91
CA ILE A 179 7.95 12.04 -4.65
C ILE A 179 8.87 12.48 -5.79
N SER A 180 9.94 11.73 -6.04
CA SER A 180 10.85 11.99 -7.16
C SER A 180 10.23 11.56 -8.49
N PHE A 181 10.88 11.91 -9.61
CA PHE A 181 10.50 11.39 -10.93
C PHE A 181 10.85 9.90 -11.11
N THR A 182 11.63 9.32 -10.21
CA THR A 182 11.93 7.88 -10.15
C THR A 182 10.97 7.09 -9.26
N GLY A 183 10.04 7.78 -8.57
CA GLY A 183 9.06 7.15 -7.68
C GLY A 183 9.51 7.04 -6.22
N GLU A 184 10.68 7.57 -5.87
CA GLU A 184 11.21 7.54 -4.51
C GLU A 184 10.54 8.62 -3.64
N TYR A 185 10.07 8.22 -2.47
CA TYR A 185 9.50 9.17 -1.52
C TYR A 185 10.60 9.96 -0.81
N LYS A 186 10.31 11.23 -0.54
CA LYS A 186 11.26 12.10 0.17
C LYS A 186 11.55 11.64 1.60
N ASN A 187 10.63 10.88 2.20
CA ASN A 187 10.75 10.28 3.53
C ASN A 187 11.21 11.26 4.61
N ASP A 188 10.74 12.51 4.56
CA ASP A 188 11.15 13.60 5.44
C ASP A 188 10.28 13.74 6.71
N GLU A 189 9.59 12.67 7.08
CA GLU A 189 8.82 12.51 8.33
C GLU A 189 7.87 13.69 8.64
N GLN A 190 7.22 14.21 7.61
CA GLN A 190 6.28 15.31 7.77
C GLN A 190 4.96 14.83 8.39
N SER A 191 4.08 15.77 8.67
CA SER A 191 2.71 15.48 9.06
C SER A 191 1.71 16.22 8.18
N CYS A 192 0.49 15.72 8.10
CA CYS A 192 -0.64 16.42 7.49
C CYS A 192 -1.80 16.54 8.48
N LEU A 193 -2.44 17.72 8.51
CA LEU A 193 -3.59 18.01 9.35
C LEU A 193 -4.86 17.98 8.50
N ILE A 194 -5.75 17.04 8.79
CA ILE A 194 -6.94 16.75 8.00
C ILE A 194 -8.17 17.14 8.84
N PRO A 195 -8.93 18.17 8.42
CA PRO A 195 -10.14 18.57 9.12
C PRO A 195 -11.30 17.62 8.85
N CYS A 196 -12.14 17.42 9.85
CA CYS A 196 -13.41 16.71 9.72
C CYS A 196 -14.60 17.67 9.75
N THR A 197 -15.67 17.33 9.05
CA THR A 197 -16.96 18.01 9.05
C THR A 197 -18.01 17.17 9.76
N LYS A 198 -18.95 17.83 10.46
CA LYS A 198 -20.04 17.12 11.14
C LYS A 198 -21.14 16.75 10.13
N GLU A 199 -21.34 15.46 9.91
CA GLU A 199 -22.32 14.90 8.98
C GLU A 199 -23.15 13.82 9.68
N ASN A 200 -24.49 13.95 9.67
CA ASN A 200 -25.41 12.96 10.25
C ASN A 200 -25.11 12.53 11.71
N GLY A 201 -24.46 13.38 12.50
CA GLY A 201 -24.08 13.07 13.88
C GLY A 201 -22.68 12.45 14.05
N GLN A 202 -21.96 12.22 12.95
CA GLN A 202 -20.57 11.77 12.91
C GLN A 202 -19.67 12.92 12.45
N TRP A 203 -18.37 12.84 12.71
CA TRP A 203 -17.36 13.72 12.12
C TRP A 203 -16.62 12.96 11.04
N VAL A 204 -16.65 13.46 9.81
CA VAL A 204 -16.11 12.75 8.63
C VAL A 204 -15.11 13.67 7.93
N SER A 205 -13.97 13.14 7.49
CA SER A 205 -13.08 13.89 6.61
C SER A 205 -13.46 13.70 5.15
N GLU A 206 -13.11 14.68 4.31
CA GLU A 206 -12.98 14.38 2.88
C GLU A 206 -11.87 13.32 2.68
N THR A 207 -11.96 12.55 1.59
CA THR A 207 -10.87 11.66 1.18
C THR A 207 -9.71 12.49 0.66
N VAL A 208 -8.55 12.34 1.28
CA VAL A 208 -7.31 13.01 0.86
C VAL A 208 -6.29 12.00 0.37
N TYR A 209 -5.33 12.47 -0.43
CA TYR A 209 -4.25 11.68 -0.99
C TYR A 209 -2.92 12.17 -0.48
N ILE A 210 -2.13 11.26 0.07
CA ILE A 210 -0.83 11.55 0.70
C ILE A 210 0.27 10.73 0.06
N PHE A 211 1.50 11.25 0.05
CA PHE A 211 2.67 10.45 -0.25
C PHE A 211 3.06 9.65 1.01
N PRO A 212 3.06 8.31 0.94
CA PRO A 212 3.46 7.50 2.08
C PRO A 212 4.87 7.80 2.58
N ASN A 213 5.12 7.38 3.82
CA ASN A 213 6.45 7.33 4.41
C ASN A 213 6.78 5.87 4.72
N GLU A 214 8.05 5.49 4.55
CA GLU A 214 8.54 4.12 4.74
C GLU A 214 8.66 3.70 6.22
N SER A 215 8.38 4.59 7.16
CA SER A 215 8.40 4.27 8.58
C SER A 215 7.49 3.07 8.90
N PRO A 216 7.92 2.16 9.78
CA PRO A 216 7.18 0.93 10.08
C PRO A 216 5.86 1.18 10.83
N SER A 217 5.57 2.42 11.22
CA SER A 217 4.33 2.79 11.89
C SER A 217 3.88 4.19 11.47
N THR A 218 2.56 4.37 11.44
CA THR A 218 1.88 5.63 11.17
C THR A 218 1.06 6.06 12.37
N HIS A 219 1.34 7.24 12.92
CA HIS A 219 0.67 7.83 14.06
C HIS A 219 -0.48 8.75 13.63
N LEU A 220 -1.60 8.64 14.35
CA LEU A 220 -2.75 9.53 14.29
C LEU A 220 -2.85 10.31 15.60
N SER A 221 -3.03 11.63 15.50
CA SER A 221 -3.38 12.49 16.63
C SER A 221 -4.70 13.19 16.35
N ILE A 222 -5.76 12.78 17.04
CA ILE A 222 -7.12 13.28 16.92
C ILE A 222 -7.33 14.40 17.93
N GLN A 223 -7.58 15.61 17.44
CA GLN A 223 -7.83 16.80 18.25
C GLN A 223 -9.31 17.14 18.18
N VAL A 224 -9.96 17.21 19.35
CA VAL A 224 -11.36 17.58 19.49
C VAL A 224 -11.45 18.88 20.28
N GLU A 225 -12.01 19.92 19.66
CA GLU A 225 -12.23 21.21 20.30
C GLU A 225 -13.57 21.22 21.02
N LEU A 226 -13.53 21.46 22.34
CA LEU A 226 -14.72 21.56 23.19
C LEU A 226 -14.77 22.92 23.90
N PRO A 227 -15.95 23.39 24.32
CA PRO A 227 -16.09 24.65 25.06
C PRO A 227 -15.29 24.71 26.37
N ASP A 228 -15.12 23.56 27.02
CA ASP A 228 -14.45 23.43 28.32
C ASP A 228 -12.94 23.09 28.22
N GLY A 229 -12.43 22.96 26.99
CA GLY A 229 -11.01 22.70 26.70
C GLY A 229 -10.80 21.61 25.66
N ASN A 230 -9.78 21.78 24.82
CA ASN A 230 -9.45 20.83 23.75
C ASN A 230 -8.96 19.50 24.33
N LYS A 231 -9.36 18.39 23.69
CA LYS A 231 -8.84 17.05 23.98
C LYS A 231 -8.02 16.53 22.79
N THR A 232 -6.95 15.80 23.09
CA THR A 232 -6.09 15.17 22.07
C THR A 232 -5.94 13.70 22.38
N TYR A 233 -6.00 12.88 21.34
CA TYR A 233 -5.94 11.43 21.44
C TYR A 233 -4.98 10.87 20.41
N GLY A 234 -4.24 9.82 20.78
CA GLY A 234 -3.24 9.19 19.92
C GLY A 234 -3.62 7.78 19.52
N TYR A 235 -3.31 7.40 18.28
CA TYR A 235 -3.28 6.01 17.82
C TYR A 235 -2.03 5.76 16.98
N THR A 236 -1.54 4.53 17.00
CA THR A 236 -0.44 4.08 16.14
C THR A 236 -0.88 2.90 15.31
N TYR A 237 -0.98 3.11 14.01
CA TYR A 237 -1.09 2.06 13.01
C TYR A 237 0.29 1.43 12.85
N GLN A 238 0.42 0.13 13.12
CA GLN A 238 1.70 -0.59 13.14
C GLN A 238 2.17 -1.02 11.75
N SER A 239 1.98 -0.14 10.75
CA SER A 239 2.49 -0.31 9.40
C SER A 239 2.69 1.06 8.73
N ALA A 240 3.54 1.07 7.70
CA ALA A 240 3.55 2.13 6.69
C ALA A 240 2.24 2.11 5.90
N LEU A 241 1.76 3.29 5.50
CA LEU A 241 0.76 3.39 4.43
C LEU A 241 1.39 3.01 3.10
N GLN A 242 0.61 2.48 2.17
CA GLN A 242 1.10 1.98 0.89
C GLN A 242 0.43 2.72 -0.28
N PRO A 243 1.19 3.01 -1.36
CA PRO A 243 0.60 3.62 -2.55
C PRO A 243 -0.44 2.71 -3.20
N GLY A 244 -1.52 3.31 -3.71
CA GLY A 244 -2.60 2.56 -4.36
C GLY A 244 -3.54 1.84 -3.41
N TYR A 245 -3.38 2.01 -2.09
CA TYR A 245 -4.31 1.50 -1.09
C TYR A 245 -5.22 2.62 -0.55
N PRO A 246 -6.53 2.38 -0.44
CA PRO A 246 -7.45 3.25 0.28
C PRO A 246 -7.56 2.82 1.75
N TYR A 247 -7.32 3.76 2.64
CA TYR A 247 -7.41 3.61 4.08
C TYR A 247 -8.61 4.38 4.62
N GLN A 248 -9.53 3.69 5.29
CA GLN A 248 -10.61 4.32 6.03
C GLN A 248 -10.37 4.06 7.52
N PHE A 249 -10.03 5.13 8.24
CA PHE A 249 -9.81 5.09 9.68
C PHE A 249 -11.10 5.45 10.39
N THR A 250 -11.56 4.58 11.30
CA THR A 250 -12.80 4.83 12.04
C THR A 250 -12.57 4.74 13.55
N GLY A 251 -13.02 5.78 14.28
CA GLY A 251 -12.94 5.89 15.74
C GLY A 251 -14.28 6.29 16.39
N ASN A 252 -14.47 6.05 17.69
CA ASN A 252 -15.53 6.63 18.52
C ASN A 252 -14.93 7.34 19.75
N TYR A 253 -15.65 8.33 20.27
CA TYR A 253 -15.19 9.22 21.34
C TYR A 253 -15.39 8.69 22.78
N GLU A 254 -16.44 7.89 23.08
CA GLU A 254 -16.69 7.34 24.43
C GLU A 254 -16.66 5.79 24.45
N ASN A 255 -16.05 5.18 25.48
CA ASN A 255 -16.09 3.75 25.86
C ASN A 255 -15.41 2.68 24.96
N GLY A 256 -14.49 3.05 24.06
CA GLY A 256 -13.92 2.04 23.17
C GLY A 256 -14.99 1.47 22.23
N ILE A 257 -14.55 0.79 21.17
CA ILE A 257 -15.26 0.86 19.90
C ILE A 257 -15.60 -0.53 19.35
N THR A 258 -16.85 -0.67 18.92
CA THR A 258 -17.35 -1.62 17.92
C THR A 258 -17.58 -0.88 16.61
N LEU A 259 -17.21 -1.43 15.43
CA LEU A 259 -17.56 -0.78 14.16
C LEU A 259 -17.71 -1.70 12.93
N ASN A 260 -18.50 -1.16 12.00
CA ASN A 260 -18.86 -1.65 10.68
C ASN A 260 -18.61 -0.49 9.71
N GLY A 261 -17.92 -0.75 8.60
CA GLY A 261 -17.81 0.14 7.46
C GLY A 261 -17.15 -0.60 6.31
N GLU A 262 -17.70 -0.46 5.10
CA GLU A 262 -17.08 -0.94 3.86
C GLU A 262 -16.83 0.28 2.97
N PHE A 263 -15.57 0.53 2.60
CA PHE A 263 -15.23 1.42 1.50
C PHE A 263 -14.56 0.61 0.40
N GLN A 264 -15.00 0.69 -0.86
CA GLN A 264 -14.25 0.16 -2.01
C GLN A 264 -14.39 1.13 -3.19
N ALA A 265 -13.26 1.55 -3.75
CA ALA A 265 -13.19 2.39 -4.94
C ALA A 265 -12.50 1.63 -6.09
N GLU A 266 -13.13 1.59 -7.26
CA GLU A 266 -12.61 0.93 -8.46
C GLU A 266 -11.23 1.49 -8.86
N GLY A 267 -10.26 0.61 -9.13
CA GLY A 267 -8.89 1.00 -9.48
C GLY A 267 -7.88 1.06 -8.35
N TRP A 268 -8.36 1.09 -7.10
CA TRP A 268 -7.53 0.97 -5.91
C TRP A 268 -7.42 -0.51 -5.50
N HIS A 269 -6.37 -0.85 -4.75
CA HIS A 269 -6.32 -2.15 -4.08
C HIS A 269 -7.48 -2.27 -3.07
N THR A 270 -7.75 -3.49 -2.58
CA THR A 270 -8.78 -3.72 -1.55
C THR A 270 -8.58 -2.77 -0.38
N ALA A 271 -9.65 -2.13 0.07
CA ALA A 271 -9.55 -1.15 1.15
C ALA A 271 -9.03 -1.79 2.43
N VAL A 272 -8.19 -1.03 3.11
CA VAL A 272 -7.69 -1.38 4.43
C VAL A 272 -8.51 -0.57 5.43
N ASP A 273 -9.51 -1.22 6.03
CA ASP A 273 -10.23 -0.65 7.15
C ASP A 273 -9.34 -0.77 8.40
N VAL A 274 -8.92 0.38 8.93
CA VAL A 274 -8.07 0.44 10.13
C VAL A 274 -8.90 0.93 11.30
N GLU A 275 -9.20 0.01 12.21
CA GLU A 275 -9.91 0.30 13.45
C GLU A 275 -8.92 0.76 14.53
N PHE A 276 -9.25 1.84 15.23
CA PHE A 276 -8.42 2.35 16.31
C PHE A 276 -9.19 2.81 17.54
N GLY A 277 -8.62 2.51 18.72
CA GLY A 277 -9.09 2.99 20.01
C GLY A 277 -8.45 4.33 20.38
N ILE A 278 -9.26 5.22 20.94
CA ILE A 278 -8.86 6.51 21.50
C ILE A 278 -8.91 6.41 23.03
N GLY A 279 -7.76 6.59 23.70
CA GLY A 279 -7.66 6.76 25.16
C GLY A 279 -6.90 8.02 25.53
N GLU A 280 -7.23 8.67 26.65
CA GLU A 280 -6.49 9.82 27.16
C GLU A 280 -5.07 9.39 27.56
N THR A 281 -4.04 10.00 26.97
CA THR A 281 -2.67 9.90 27.50
C THR A 281 -2.58 10.76 28.76
N VAL A 282 -2.66 10.13 29.93
CA VAL A 282 -2.28 10.76 31.19
C VAL A 282 -0.75 10.82 31.24
N PRO A 283 -0.13 11.98 31.53
CA PRO A 283 1.30 12.05 31.72
C PRO A 283 1.70 11.27 32.98
N ASP A 284 2.75 10.44 32.86
CA ASP A 284 3.34 9.67 33.96
C ASP A 284 3.44 10.53 35.22
N SER A 285 2.63 10.18 36.23
CA SER A 285 2.85 10.56 37.62
C SER A 285 2.85 9.28 38.44
N PRO A 286 3.89 9.06 39.26
CA PRO A 286 3.99 7.87 40.08
C PRO A 286 2.99 7.97 41.24
N ASP A 287 2.43 6.82 41.60
CA ASP A 287 1.59 6.56 42.77
C ASP A 287 0.12 7.02 42.68
N ASP A 288 -0.77 6.09 42.30
CA ASP A 288 -1.94 5.82 43.13
C ASP A 288 -2.50 4.40 42.85
N ASP A 289 -2.31 3.53 43.83
CA ASP A 289 -2.84 2.18 43.90
C ASP A 289 -4.38 2.18 43.80
N LYS A 290 -4.92 1.69 42.68
CA LYS A 290 -6.26 1.12 42.62
C LYS A 290 -6.22 -0.19 41.85
N GLU A 291 -6.47 -1.26 42.59
CA GLU A 291 -6.55 -2.64 42.12
C GLU A 291 -7.48 -2.76 40.91
N GLU A 292 -6.88 -2.96 39.72
CA GLU A 292 -7.56 -3.60 38.59
C GLU A 292 -7.71 -5.10 38.88
N PRO A 293 -8.78 -5.76 38.38
CA PRO A 293 -8.93 -7.21 38.55
C PRO A 293 -7.75 -7.90 37.86
N GLU A 294 -7.09 -8.83 38.56
CA GLU A 294 -5.96 -9.59 38.03
C GLU A 294 -6.27 -10.17 36.64
N GLU A 295 -5.52 -9.71 35.65
CA GLU A 295 -5.38 -10.38 34.36
C GLU A 295 -4.90 -11.82 34.62
N PRO A 296 -5.54 -12.86 34.05
CA PRO A 296 -4.94 -14.19 34.04
C PRO A 296 -3.64 -14.07 33.22
N GLY A 297 -2.51 -14.20 33.93
CA GLY A 297 -1.19 -13.98 33.38
C GLY A 297 -0.97 -14.74 32.07
N THR A 298 -0.35 -14.04 31.12
CA THR A 298 0.30 -14.64 29.95
C THR A 298 1.30 -15.69 30.43
N ASN A 299 0.88 -16.96 30.41
CA ASN A 299 1.76 -18.09 30.62
C ASN A 299 2.68 -18.23 29.40
N VAL A 300 3.73 -17.43 29.35
CA VAL A 300 4.90 -17.78 28.53
C VAL A 300 5.54 -18.99 29.21
N PRO A 301 5.60 -20.17 28.57
CA PRO A 301 6.19 -21.35 29.17
C PRO A 301 7.65 -21.09 29.54
N THR A 302 8.00 -21.31 30.80
CA THR A 302 9.36 -21.12 31.34
C THR A 302 10.30 -22.30 31.05
N ASP A 303 9.81 -23.34 30.38
CA ASP A 303 10.57 -24.52 29.96
C ASP A 303 10.38 -24.75 28.45
N VAL A 304 11.36 -24.31 27.66
CA VAL A 304 11.33 -24.39 26.18
C VAL A 304 12.14 -25.62 25.75
N ASP A 305 11.48 -26.57 25.09
CA ASP A 305 12.13 -27.80 24.63
C ASP A 305 13.33 -27.50 23.73
N THR A 306 14.48 -28.08 24.07
CA THR A 306 15.74 -27.85 23.34
C THR A 306 16.10 -29.03 22.43
N TYR A 307 16.33 -28.74 21.15
CA TYR A 307 16.70 -29.70 20.13
C TYR A 307 18.13 -29.43 19.63
N LEU A 308 18.98 -30.46 19.70
CA LEU A 308 20.35 -30.39 19.18
C LEU A 308 20.37 -30.62 17.66
N VAL A 309 20.83 -29.63 16.91
CA VAL A 309 20.90 -29.66 15.45
C VAL A 309 22.34 -29.56 14.96
N THR A 310 22.65 -30.22 13.84
CA THR A 310 23.98 -30.10 13.19
C THR A 310 24.08 -28.89 12.27
N GLU A 311 22.94 -28.38 11.84
CA GLU A 311 22.74 -27.22 10.99
C GLU A 311 21.44 -26.57 11.45
N LEU A 312 21.42 -25.25 11.53
CA LEU A 312 20.21 -24.51 11.91
C LEU A 312 19.21 -24.56 10.76
N PRO A 313 17.91 -24.73 11.04
CA PRO A 313 16.90 -24.53 10.01
C PRO A 313 16.87 -23.07 9.57
N GLU A 314 16.34 -22.83 8.37
CA GLU A 314 16.09 -21.50 7.85
C GLU A 314 14.70 -21.01 8.30
N GLU A 315 14.58 -19.70 8.54
CA GLU A 315 13.29 -19.06 8.75
C GLU A 315 12.47 -19.11 7.46
N GLU A 316 11.16 -19.30 7.58
CA GLU A 316 10.24 -19.52 6.45
C GLU A 316 10.53 -20.81 5.63
N ASP A 317 11.18 -21.80 6.25
CA ASP A 317 11.43 -23.13 5.67
C ASP A 317 11.05 -24.26 6.65
N PHE A 318 11.26 -25.51 6.25
CA PHE A 318 10.88 -26.69 7.02
C PHE A 318 12.03 -27.27 7.84
N TRP A 319 11.78 -27.42 9.13
CA TRP A 319 12.57 -28.29 10.00
C TRP A 319 11.82 -29.60 10.24
N LYS A 320 12.33 -30.69 9.64
CA LYS A 320 11.62 -31.97 9.53
C LYS A 320 10.27 -31.76 8.81
N SER A 321 9.16 -32.02 9.49
CA SER A 321 7.80 -31.84 8.99
C SER A 321 7.13 -30.57 9.53
N PHE A 322 7.87 -29.66 10.18
CA PHE A 322 7.32 -28.46 10.81
C PHE A 322 7.76 -27.21 10.07
N TYR A 323 6.83 -26.30 9.81
CA TYR A 323 7.15 -25.01 9.21
C TYR A 323 7.75 -24.11 10.28
N VAL A 324 8.94 -23.57 10.03
CA VAL A 324 9.64 -22.66 10.93
C VAL A 324 9.24 -21.23 10.56
N TRP A 325 8.34 -20.65 11.35
CA TRP A 325 7.79 -19.34 11.03
C TRP A 325 8.71 -18.19 11.43
N GLU A 326 9.14 -18.16 12.69
CA GLU A 326 10.00 -17.09 13.22
C GLU A 326 11.21 -17.71 13.92
N MET A 327 12.39 -17.10 13.76
CA MET A 327 13.61 -17.48 14.47
C MET A 327 14.32 -16.27 15.08
N LYS A 328 14.70 -16.40 16.35
CA LYS A 328 15.43 -15.38 17.09
C LYS A 328 16.68 -15.96 17.74
N ALA A 329 17.83 -15.36 17.45
CA ALA A 329 19.08 -15.72 18.12
C ALA A 329 19.00 -15.39 19.62
N THR A 330 19.29 -16.38 20.46
CA THR A 330 19.44 -16.22 21.92
C THR A 330 20.92 -16.23 22.34
N SER A 331 21.78 -16.83 21.51
CA SER A 331 23.24 -16.74 21.58
C SER A 331 23.85 -17.03 20.20
N GLU A 332 25.19 -17.03 20.07
CA GLU A 332 25.87 -17.42 18.82
C GLU A 332 25.56 -18.87 18.36
N THR A 333 25.06 -19.72 19.26
CA THR A 333 24.83 -21.16 18.98
C THR A 333 23.43 -21.64 19.33
N GLU A 334 22.56 -20.75 19.83
CA GLU A 334 21.21 -21.09 20.29
C GLU A 334 20.18 -20.12 19.73
N TYR A 335 19.09 -20.65 19.21
CA TYR A 335 18.01 -19.92 18.58
C TYR A 335 16.69 -20.38 19.17
N GLU A 336 15.80 -19.44 19.46
CA GLU A 336 14.40 -19.73 19.75
C GLU A 336 13.60 -19.62 18.47
N ALA A 337 12.70 -20.57 18.24
CA ALA A 337 11.91 -20.62 17.01
C ALA A 337 10.45 -20.94 17.32
N ILE A 338 9.55 -20.38 16.50
CA ILE A 338 8.14 -20.78 16.50
C ILE A 338 7.93 -21.74 15.33
N ILE A 339 7.52 -22.96 15.64
CA ILE A 339 7.19 -23.99 14.65
C ILE A 339 5.68 -24.19 14.56
N ILE A 340 5.19 -24.43 13.34
CA ILE A 340 3.78 -24.67 13.03
C ILE A 340 3.58 -26.14 12.63
N SER A 341 2.55 -26.76 13.20
CA SER A 341 2.19 -28.15 12.89
C SER A 341 1.66 -28.32 11.45
N PRO A 342 1.98 -29.45 10.78
CA PRO A 342 1.39 -29.80 9.49
C PRO A 342 -0.13 -29.96 9.50
N GLU A 343 -0.71 -30.22 10.66
CA GLU A 343 -2.12 -30.55 10.80
C GLU A 343 -2.92 -29.34 11.32
N GLN A 344 -4.20 -29.29 10.93
CA GLN A 344 -5.19 -28.38 11.48
C GLN A 344 -6.53 -29.08 11.59
N TRP A 345 -7.40 -28.60 12.48
CA TRP A 345 -8.77 -29.12 12.63
C TRP A 345 -9.77 -27.99 12.80
N GLU A 346 -10.97 -28.19 12.27
CA GLU A 346 -12.10 -27.32 12.56
C GLU A 346 -12.83 -27.83 13.82
N ILE A 347 -12.91 -27.01 14.87
CA ILE A 347 -13.40 -27.43 16.19
C ILE A 347 -14.12 -26.29 16.94
N LEU A 348 -14.96 -26.63 17.92
CA LEU A 348 -15.48 -25.65 18.88
C LEU A 348 -14.36 -25.14 19.78
N ALA A 349 -14.38 -23.84 20.10
CA ALA A 349 -13.34 -23.23 20.93
C ALA A 349 -13.17 -23.90 22.31
N ALA A 350 -14.29 -24.31 22.92
CA ALA A 350 -14.30 -25.00 24.22
C ALA A 350 -13.58 -26.36 24.22
N GLU A 351 -13.33 -26.95 23.04
CA GLU A 351 -12.64 -28.23 22.88
C GLU A 351 -11.16 -28.06 22.47
N GLY A 352 -10.72 -26.82 22.20
CA GLY A 352 -9.40 -26.51 21.67
C GLY A 352 -8.26 -26.94 22.60
N GLU A 353 -8.27 -26.51 23.86
CA GLU A 353 -7.23 -26.86 24.83
C GLU A 353 -7.13 -28.38 25.08
N ALA A 354 -8.29 -29.05 25.19
CA ALA A 354 -8.34 -30.50 25.37
C ALA A 354 -7.75 -31.25 24.16
N SER A 355 -8.00 -30.74 22.96
CA SER A 355 -7.44 -31.29 21.72
C SER A 355 -5.93 -31.12 21.65
N LEU A 356 -5.39 -29.98 22.08
CA LEU A 356 -3.94 -29.73 22.14
C LEU A 356 -3.24 -30.58 23.20
N THR A 357 -3.87 -30.79 24.36
CA THR A 357 -3.29 -31.58 25.46
C THR A 357 -2.98 -33.02 25.04
N GLY A 358 -3.83 -33.61 24.19
CA GLY A 358 -3.65 -34.96 23.66
C GLY A 358 -2.84 -35.04 22.37
N TYR A 359 -2.41 -33.89 21.82
CA TYR A 359 -1.77 -33.83 20.52
C TYR A 359 -0.26 -34.02 20.61
N GLU A 360 0.25 -35.04 19.93
CA GLU A 360 1.68 -35.31 19.76
C GLU A 360 1.96 -35.73 18.31
N ILE A 361 2.98 -35.13 17.72
CA ILE A 361 3.44 -35.45 16.37
C ILE A 361 4.97 -35.44 16.34
N ASP A 362 5.57 -36.48 15.76
CA ASP A 362 7.02 -36.71 15.70
C ASP A 362 7.76 -36.52 17.04
N GLY A 363 7.11 -36.93 18.13
CA GLY A 363 7.64 -36.84 19.50
C GLY A 363 7.60 -35.45 20.11
N ILE A 364 6.92 -34.49 19.47
CA ILE A 364 6.68 -33.15 20.00
C ILE A 364 5.24 -33.09 20.53
N SER A 365 5.10 -32.86 21.83
CA SER A 365 3.82 -32.67 22.54
C SER A 365 3.69 -31.23 23.07
N ASN A 366 2.74 -30.92 23.95
CA ASN A 366 2.60 -29.58 24.58
C ASN A 366 2.47 -28.44 23.55
N TRP A 367 1.69 -28.68 22.50
CA TRP A 367 1.38 -27.66 21.52
C TRP A 367 0.43 -26.63 22.11
N ARG A 368 0.48 -25.40 21.58
CA ARG A 368 -0.41 -24.31 21.96
C ARG A 368 -1.03 -23.69 20.71
N VAL A 369 -1.94 -22.75 20.94
CA VAL A 369 -2.35 -21.81 19.90
C VAL A 369 -1.40 -20.62 19.84
N PHE A 370 -1.51 -19.83 18.78
CA PHE A 370 -0.85 -18.53 18.69
C PHE A 370 -1.21 -17.66 19.90
N THR A 371 -0.26 -16.88 20.40
CA THR A 371 -0.60 -15.75 21.27
C THR A 371 -1.32 -14.66 20.46
N ARG A 372 -1.88 -13.66 21.15
CA ARG A 372 -2.50 -12.53 20.46
C ARG A 372 -1.51 -11.76 19.58
N GLU A 373 -0.29 -11.57 20.06
CA GLU A 373 0.76 -10.86 19.32
C GLU A 373 1.24 -11.69 18.13
N GLU A 374 1.51 -12.98 18.35
CA GLU A 374 1.92 -13.87 17.28
C GLU A 374 0.86 -13.99 16.18
N ALA A 375 -0.42 -14.09 16.55
CA ALA A 375 -1.50 -14.12 15.56
C ALA A 375 -1.54 -12.85 14.70
N LYS A 376 -1.31 -11.67 15.31
CA LYS A 376 -1.23 -10.40 14.56
C LYS A 376 -0.03 -10.38 13.63
N ASN A 377 1.14 -10.81 14.11
CA ASN A 377 2.35 -10.82 13.31
C ASN A 377 2.22 -11.81 12.14
N PHE A 378 1.66 -13.01 12.39
CA PHE A 378 1.46 -14.03 11.37
C PHE A 378 0.50 -13.55 10.28
N VAL A 379 -0.64 -12.96 10.65
CA VAL A 379 -1.57 -12.36 9.69
C VAL A 379 -0.94 -11.19 8.96
N GLY A 380 -0.23 -10.30 9.66
CA GLY A 380 0.44 -9.16 9.05
C GLY A 380 1.46 -9.57 8.00
N GLN A 381 2.24 -10.61 8.28
CA GLN A 381 3.24 -11.17 7.36
C GLN A 381 2.58 -11.84 6.15
N TYR A 382 1.51 -12.61 6.36
CA TYR A 382 0.98 -13.49 5.31
C TYR A 382 -0.33 -13.07 4.64
N SER A 383 -0.98 -12.01 5.10
CA SER A 383 -2.29 -11.58 4.55
C SER A 383 -2.28 -11.27 3.05
N PHE A 384 -1.13 -10.83 2.49
CA PHE A 384 -1.01 -10.46 1.07
C PHE A 384 -0.35 -11.52 0.18
N ASN A 385 0.28 -12.54 0.77
CA ASN A 385 0.96 -13.63 0.05
C ASN A 385 0.52 -15.01 0.59
N LEU A 386 -0.68 -15.09 1.18
CA LEU A 386 -1.21 -16.32 1.74
C LEU A 386 -1.29 -17.43 0.69
N TYR A 387 -1.54 -17.07 -0.58
CA TYR A 387 -1.50 -18.00 -1.69
C TYR A 387 -0.12 -18.67 -1.82
N ASP A 388 0.97 -17.89 -1.79
CA ASP A 388 2.33 -18.41 -1.91
C ASP A 388 2.71 -19.26 -0.69
N LEU A 389 2.36 -18.80 0.52
CA LEU A 389 2.52 -19.60 1.74
C LEU A 389 1.75 -20.92 1.63
N ASN A 390 0.47 -20.87 1.26
CA ASN A 390 -0.38 -22.06 1.15
C ASN A 390 0.11 -23.03 0.08
N GLN A 391 0.61 -22.52 -1.05
CA GLN A 391 1.24 -23.34 -2.06
C GLN A 391 2.47 -24.05 -1.47
N PHE A 392 3.34 -23.30 -0.79
CA PHE A 392 4.55 -23.85 -0.18
C PHE A 392 4.23 -24.89 0.91
N LEU A 393 3.25 -24.62 1.77
CA LEU A 393 2.74 -25.54 2.78
C LEU A 393 2.19 -26.83 2.12
N GLN A 394 1.34 -26.69 1.10
CA GLN A 394 0.71 -27.83 0.43
C GLN A 394 1.73 -28.71 -0.30
N GLU A 395 2.70 -28.11 -0.98
CA GLU A 395 3.79 -28.83 -1.66
C GLU A 395 4.64 -29.66 -0.68
N ASN A 396 4.70 -29.23 0.59
CA ASN A 396 5.39 -29.91 1.69
C ASN A 396 4.46 -30.71 2.61
N GLY A 397 3.21 -30.98 2.19
CA GLY A 397 2.29 -31.88 2.88
C GLY A 397 1.59 -31.30 4.10
N HIS A 398 1.62 -29.98 4.29
CA HIS A 398 0.84 -29.29 5.33
C HIS A 398 -0.57 -28.99 4.86
N THR A 399 -1.54 -28.95 5.79
CA THR A 399 -2.85 -28.34 5.50
C THR A 399 -2.67 -26.85 5.22
N VAL A 400 -3.47 -26.28 4.32
CA VAL A 400 -3.43 -24.85 3.98
C VAL A 400 -4.18 -24.01 5.00
N PHE A 401 -3.80 -22.75 5.15
CA PHE A 401 -4.60 -21.77 5.87
C PHE A 401 -5.78 -21.31 5.00
N MET A 402 -6.98 -21.66 5.43
CA MET A 402 -8.26 -21.18 4.92
C MET A 402 -8.45 -19.67 5.18
N ASP A 403 -9.03 -18.97 4.21
CA ASP A 403 -9.12 -17.52 4.14
C ASP A 403 -10.48 -16.99 3.67
N ASN A 404 -11.54 -17.81 3.71
CA ASN A 404 -12.88 -17.30 3.47
C ASN A 404 -13.31 -16.35 4.60
N GLU A 405 -14.31 -15.52 4.34
CA GLU A 405 -14.82 -14.49 5.26
C GLU A 405 -15.14 -15.01 6.68
N ASP A 406 -15.65 -16.25 6.77
CA ASP A 406 -16.02 -16.88 8.04
C ASP A 406 -14.89 -17.70 8.69
N ASP A 407 -13.79 -17.96 7.99
CA ASP A 407 -12.71 -18.82 8.46
C ASP A 407 -11.87 -18.11 9.52
N ARG A 408 -11.84 -18.67 10.73
CA ARG A 408 -11.13 -18.07 11.87
C ARG A 408 -10.32 -19.10 12.64
N TYR A 409 -9.13 -18.72 13.07
CA TYR A 409 -8.18 -19.57 13.80
C TYR A 409 -8.17 -19.23 15.28
N LEU A 410 -8.16 -20.24 16.15
CA LEU A 410 -8.04 -20.06 17.59
C LEU A 410 -6.69 -19.45 17.97
N CYS A 411 -6.71 -18.48 18.88
CA CYS A 411 -5.54 -17.88 19.50
C CYS A 411 -5.82 -17.50 20.97
N ASN A 412 -4.76 -17.15 21.70
CA ASN A 412 -4.81 -16.68 23.07
C ASN A 412 -5.64 -17.59 23.99
N ASP A 413 -5.11 -18.80 24.21
CA ASP A 413 -5.72 -19.86 25.05
C ASP A 413 -7.10 -20.31 24.56
N CYS A 414 -7.30 -20.31 23.24
CA CYS A 414 -8.58 -20.62 22.59
C CYS A 414 -9.73 -19.68 23.01
N LEU A 415 -9.45 -18.57 23.69
CA LEU A 415 -10.45 -17.58 24.10
C LEU A 415 -10.72 -16.56 22.98
N HIS A 416 -9.82 -16.47 22.00
CA HIS A 416 -9.92 -15.55 20.89
C HIS A 416 -9.69 -16.25 19.55
N SER A 417 -9.94 -15.51 18.48
CA SER A 417 -9.69 -15.98 17.13
C SER A 417 -9.25 -14.87 16.19
N PHE A 418 -8.48 -15.22 15.15
CA PHE A 418 -8.01 -14.32 14.08
C PHE A 418 -8.38 -14.87 12.70
N ALA A 419 -8.29 -14.06 11.65
CA ALA A 419 -8.49 -14.48 10.25
C ALA A 419 -7.53 -13.73 9.33
N PHE A 420 -7.23 -14.26 8.15
CA PHE A 420 -6.36 -13.57 7.18
C PHE A 420 -7.04 -12.38 6.50
N GLY A 421 -8.36 -12.42 6.36
CA GLY A 421 -9.16 -11.29 5.86
C GLY A 421 -9.54 -10.26 6.94
N SER A 422 -9.00 -10.36 8.16
CA SER A 422 -9.36 -9.45 9.26
C SER A 422 -8.15 -9.15 10.16
N SER A 423 -7.88 -7.87 10.38
CA SER A 423 -6.87 -7.41 11.35
C SER A 423 -7.32 -7.57 12.81
N THR A 424 -8.57 -8.00 13.04
CA THR A 424 -9.20 -8.04 14.37
C THR A 424 -9.12 -9.43 15.00
N ILE A 425 -8.60 -9.45 16.23
CA ILE A 425 -8.65 -10.62 17.12
C ILE A 425 -9.90 -10.53 18.01
N SER A 426 -10.88 -11.37 17.73
CA SER A 426 -12.21 -11.36 18.35
C SER A 426 -12.36 -12.49 19.37
N ALA A 427 -13.16 -12.27 20.41
CA ALA A 427 -13.55 -13.33 21.34
C ALA A 427 -14.26 -14.47 20.60
N VAL A 428 -14.04 -15.70 21.06
CA VAL A 428 -14.71 -16.88 20.50
C VAL A 428 -16.17 -16.95 20.95
N GLY A 429 -17.03 -17.48 20.09
CA GLY A 429 -18.42 -17.80 20.38
C GLY A 429 -18.60 -19.28 20.69
N GLU A 430 -19.64 -19.62 21.45
CA GLU A 430 -19.88 -20.99 21.96
C GLU A 430 -20.39 -21.98 20.90
N LYS A 431 -20.95 -21.48 19.79
CA LYS A 431 -21.72 -22.31 18.83
C LYS A 431 -21.07 -22.48 17.46
N ARG A 432 -20.04 -21.69 17.15
CA ARG A 432 -19.34 -21.75 15.88
C ARG A 432 -18.02 -22.48 16.05
N THR A 433 -17.59 -23.10 14.96
CA THR A 433 -16.29 -23.75 14.84
C THR A 433 -15.22 -22.76 14.41
N TYR A 434 -13.98 -23.14 14.67
CA TYR A 434 -12.75 -22.40 14.41
C TYR A 434 -11.67 -23.39 14.00
N TYR A 435 -10.70 -22.93 13.21
CA TYR A 435 -9.51 -23.71 12.92
C TYR A 435 -8.54 -23.67 14.10
N LEU A 436 -8.17 -24.85 14.58
CA LEU A 436 -7.09 -25.07 15.51
C LEU A 436 -5.84 -25.39 14.70
N ARG A 437 -4.91 -24.43 14.61
CA ARG A 437 -3.56 -24.64 14.07
C ARG A 437 -2.55 -24.65 15.23
N PRO A 438 -1.99 -25.81 15.59
CA PRO A 438 -1.00 -25.89 16.66
C PRO A 438 0.32 -25.20 16.31
N VAL A 439 0.84 -24.45 17.27
CA VAL A 439 2.19 -23.86 17.24
C VAL A 439 2.96 -24.19 18.50
N LYS A 440 4.29 -24.12 18.43
CA LYS A 440 5.15 -24.36 19.57
C LYS A 440 6.42 -23.53 19.51
N THR A 441 6.81 -22.98 20.66
CA THR A 441 8.14 -22.40 20.83
C THR A 441 9.13 -23.50 21.17
N VAL A 442 10.24 -23.56 20.43
CA VAL A 442 11.33 -24.52 20.65
C VAL A 442 12.67 -23.80 20.64
N ARG A 443 13.69 -24.43 21.22
CA ARG A 443 15.06 -23.95 21.16
C ARG A 443 15.91 -24.86 20.29
N PHE A 444 16.53 -24.33 19.26
CA PHE A 444 17.58 -25.01 18.51
C PHE A 444 18.93 -24.68 19.09
N LYS A 445 19.75 -25.72 19.29
CA LYS A 445 21.14 -25.58 19.73
C LYS A 445 22.06 -26.29 18.76
N LEU A 446 22.98 -25.53 18.17
CA LEU A 446 23.99 -26.07 17.26
C LEU A 446 24.96 -26.95 18.05
N LYS A 447 25.25 -28.14 17.51
CA LYS A 447 26.13 -29.15 18.15
C LYS A 447 27.59 -28.77 18.19
#